data_AF-I7I8Z2-F1
#
_entry.id   AF-I7I8Z2-F1
#
_cell.length_a   1.000
_cell.length_b   1.000
_cell.length_c   1.000
_cell.angle_alpha   90.00
_cell.angle_beta   90.00
_cell.angle_gamma   90.00
#
_symmetry.space_group_name_H-M   'P 1'
#
loop_
_entity.id
_entity.type
_entity.pdbx_description
1 polymer ?
#
loop_
_entity_poly.entity_id
_entity_poly.type
_entity_poly.pdbx_seq_one_letter_code
_entity_poly.pdbx_strand_id
1 'polypeptide(L)'
;MIFVEDTNLARLRSILNDFDASDRYIDVRLELLHISNVENSIPTGFSVDNYTSVNNSTVEAVEGIYCYLIMAMNKCFPDYDFSSLNYSNFKRIKSIGTVLNTIDYKLSYIMERLILDFSNDLWSSIKKVISLNESEVYTYESGPEEDLFNSECCLNSFNYFFYDKSQCRILFFSSVTKSKCLNRRKDSENDLFISELTSAVRAQDAYVDDSSCE
;
A
#
# COMPACT_ATOMS: atom_id res chain seq x y z
N MET A 1 -3.33 -12.87 -14.41
CA MET A 1 -3.76 -12.55 -13.03
C MET A 1 -5.03 -11.72 -13.09
N ILE A 2 -6.07 -12.13 -12.35
CA ILE A 2 -7.41 -11.49 -12.34
C ILE A 2 -7.88 -11.26 -10.92
N PHE A 3 -8.67 -10.22 -10.68
CA PHE A 3 -9.33 -10.03 -9.38
C PHE A 3 -10.40 -11.10 -9.17
N VAL A 4 -10.53 -11.54 -7.92
CA VAL A 4 -11.58 -12.46 -7.48
C VAL A 4 -12.53 -11.69 -6.60
N GLU A 5 -13.81 -11.75 -6.96
CA GLU A 5 -14.87 -11.13 -6.16
C GLU A 5 -15.25 -12.03 -4.98
N ASP A 6 -15.33 -11.42 -3.80
CA ASP A 6 -15.94 -12.00 -2.61
C ASP A 6 -16.77 -10.91 -1.93
N THR A 7 -18.00 -11.24 -1.55
CA THR A 7 -18.95 -10.26 -0.99
C THR A 7 -18.49 -9.70 0.35
N ASN A 8 -17.87 -10.54 1.19
CA ASN A 8 -17.41 -10.11 2.52
C ASN A 8 -16.17 -9.22 2.39
N LEU A 9 -15.23 -9.58 1.51
CA LEU A 9 -14.07 -8.74 1.20
C LEU A 9 -14.48 -7.43 0.54
N ALA A 10 -15.46 -7.43 -0.37
CA ALA A 10 -15.99 -6.21 -0.97
C ALA A 10 -16.59 -5.26 0.08
N ARG A 11 -17.35 -5.81 1.04
CA ARG A 11 -17.87 -5.03 2.18
C ARG A 11 -16.73 -4.47 3.03
N LEU A 12 -15.75 -5.30 3.40
CA LEU A 12 -14.60 -4.85 4.21
C LEU A 12 -13.79 -3.76 3.49
N ARG A 13 -13.50 -3.92 2.19
CA ARG A 13 -12.86 -2.89 1.37
C ARG A 13 -13.62 -1.57 1.41
N SER A 14 -14.96 -1.62 1.23
CA SER A 14 -15.79 -0.41 1.26
C SER A 14 -15.73 0.32 2.61
N ILE A 15 -15.59 -0.42 3.71
CA ILE A 15 -15.48 0.15 5.06
C ILE A 15 -14.08 0.74 5.29
N LEU A 16 -13.05 0.08 4.78
CA LEU A 16 -11.65 0.39 5.08
C LEU A 16 -11.01 1.39 4.12
N ASN A 17 -11.68 1.72 3.01
CA ASN A 17 -11.19 2.69 2.04
C ASN A 17 -11.23 4.11 2.60
N ASP A 18 -10.07 4.77 2.65
CA ASP A 18 -9.88 6.13 3.21
C ASP A 18 -10.57 6.36 4.56
N PHE A 19 -10.38 5.41 5.47
CA PHE A 19 -11.08 5.41 6.74
C PHE A 19 -10.59 6.55 7.65
N ASP A 20 -11.51 7.45 8.00
CA ASP A 20 -11.27 8.57 8.90
C ASP A 20 -11.28 8.12 10.36
N ALA A 21 -10.10 8.03 10.96
CA ALA A 21 -9.91 7.71 12.37
C ALA A 21 -9.44 8.94 13.17
N SER A 22 -10.31 9.93 13.35
CA SER A 22 -10.08 11.10 14.22
C SER A 22 -8.79 11.89 13.90
N ASP A 23 -7.65 11.50 14.47
CA ASP A 23 -6.34 12.15 14.31
C ASP A 23 -5.50 11.61 13.13
N ARG A 24 -5.99 10.57 12.45
CA ARG A 24 -5.30 9.90 11.34
C ARG A 24 -6.30 9.43 10.26
N TYR A 25 -5.81 9.26 9.04
CA TYR A 25 -6.48 8.53 7.98
C TYR A 25 -5.83 7.16 7.84
N ILE A 26 -6.64 6.13 7.58
CA ILE A 26 -6.16 4.78 7.34
C ILE A 26 -6.63 4.37 5.95
N ASP A 27 -5.69 4.26 5.03
CA ASP A 27 -5.94 3.68 3.72
C ASP A 27 -5.61 2.19 3.78
N VAL A 28 -6.52 1.36 3.29
CA VAL A 28 -6.38 -0.09 3.29
C VAL A 28 -6.78 -0.63 1.93
N ARG A 29 -5.92 -1.47 1.38
CA ARG A 29 -6.22 -2.23 0.18
C ARG A 29 -6.19 -3.72 0.51
N LEU A 30 -7.30 -4.39 0.21
CA LEU A 30 -7.53 -5.80 0.50
C LEU A 30 -8.03 -6.50 -0.77
N GLU A 31 -7.09 -6.92 -1.62
CA GLU A 31 -7.40 -7.45 -2.95
C GLU A 31 -7.10 -8.94 -3.05
N LEU A 32 -8.08 -9.72 -3.50
CA LEU A 32 -7.90 -11.13 -3.80
C LEU A 32 -7.66 -11.30 -5.30
N LEU A 33 -6.57 -11.94 -5.67
CA LEU A 33 -6.16 -12.17 -7.05
C LEU A 33 -6.01 -13.67 -7.31
N HIS A 34 -6.51 -14.12 -8.46
CA HIS A 34 -6.27 -15.46 -8.98
C HIS A 34 -5.12 -15.44 -9.99
N ILE A 35 -4.20 -16.38 -9.82
CA ILE A 35 -3.07 -16.62 -10.71
C ILE A 35 -3.56 -17.55 -11.82
N SER A 36 -3.87 -16.95 -12.97
CA SER A 36 -4.06 -17.67 -14.23
C SER A 36 -2.72 -18.24 -14.69
N ASN A 37 -2.69 -19.46 -15.27
CA ASN A 37 -1.46 -20.10 -15.74
C ASN A 37 -0.58 -19.13 -16.56
N VAL A 38 0.59 -18.77 -16.03
CA VAL A 38 1.46 -17.67 -16.52
C VAL A 38 2.46 -18.14 -17.60
N GLU A 39 2.25 -19.31 -18.21
CA GLU A 39 3.11 -19.74 -19.33
C GLU A 39 3.09 -18.77 -20.53
N ASN A 40 2.08 -17.88 -20.63
CA ASN A 40 1.93 -16.93 -21.74
C ASN A 40 2.05 -15.45 -21.37
N SER A 41 2.41 -15.09 -20.13
CA SER A 41 2.43 -13.69 -19.69
C SER A 41 3.63 -13.31 -18.82
N ILE A 42 4.77 -13.95 -19.04
CA ILE A 42 6.06 -13.40 -18.60
C ILE A 42 6.33 -12.21 -19.53
N PRO A 43 6.44 -10.97 -19.03
CA PRO A 43 6.83 -9.83 -19.85
C PRO A 43 8.18 -10.15 -20.52
N THR A 44 8.25 -9.98 -21.83
CA THR A 44 9.39 -10.31 -22.70
C THR A 44 10.67 -9.48 -22.45
N GLY A 45 10.87 -8.97 -21.25
CA GLY A 45 12.02 -8.17 -20.82
C GLY A 45 12.69 -8.63 -19.52
N PHE A 46 12.25 -9.73 -18.90
CA PHE A 46 13.00 -10.37 -17.82
C PHE A 46 14.16 -11.17 -18.40
N SER A 47 15.35 -10.56 -18.49
CA SER A 47 16.56 -11.26 -18.90
C SER A 47 16.98 -12.29 -17.84
N VAL A 48 16.92 -13.58 -18.20
CA VAL A 48 17.29 -14.76 -17.40
C VAL A 48 18.82 -14.93 -17.28
N ASP A 49 19.60 -13.87 -17.46
CA ASP A 49 21.03 -14.01 -17.73
C ASP A 49 21.95 -13.84 -16.51
N ASN A 50 21.43 -13.58 -15.29
CA ASN A 50 22.28 -13.16 -14.16
C ASN A 50 22.22 -13.98 -12.85
N TYR A 51 21.77 -15.25 -12.84
CA TYR A 51 21.83 -16.07 -11.63
C TYR A 51 22.37 -17.49 -11.87
N THR A 52 23.68 -17.66 -11.67
CA THR A 52 24.34 -18.97 -11.73
C THR A 52 24.25 -19.73 -10.40
N SER A 53 23.81 -20.99 -10.53
CA SER A 53 24.04 -22.17 -9.69
C SER A 53 23.37 -22.26 -8.31
N VAL A 54 22.06 -22.47 -8.31
CA VAL A 54 21.36 -23.38 -7.37
C VAL A 54 20.35 -24.18 -8.18
N ASN A 55 20.16 -25.46 -7.86
CA ASN A 55 19.27 -26.43 -8.52
C ASN A 55 18.10 -25.77 -9.29
N ASN A 56 18.14 -25.86 -10.64
CA ASN A 56 17.32 -25.05 -11.55
C ASN A 56 15.82 -24.99 -11.19
N SER A 57 15.23 -26.09 -10.71
CA SER A 57 13.79 -26.15 -10.35
C SER A 57 13.39 -25.27 -9.16
N THR A 58 14.30 -25.04 -8.21
CA THR A 58 14.04 -24.19 -7.03
C THR A 58 14.16 -22.71 -7.36
N VAL A 59 15.10 -22.36 -8.25
CA VAL A 59 15.31 -20.98 -8.71
C VAL A 59 14.15 -20.55 -9.60
N GLU A 60 13.72 -21.39 -10.55
CA GLU A 60 12.56 -21.13 -11.41
C GLU A 60 11.27 -20.92 -10.59
N ALA A 61 11.05 -21.70 -9.52
CA ALA A 61 9.89 -21.55 -8.66
C ALA A 61 9.94 -20.25 -7.82
N VAL A 62 11.13 -19.84 -7.37
CA VAL A 62 11.35 -18.62 -6.59
C VAL A 62 11.24 -17.37 -7.48
N GLU A 63 11.75 -17.42 -8.71
CA GLU A 63 11.58 -16.34 -9.68
C GLU A 63 10.11 -16.21 -10.10
N GLY A 64 9.41 -17.34 -10.29
CA GLY A 64 7.99 -17.36 -10.63
C GLY A 64 7.11 -16.66 -9.59
N ILE A 65 7.38 -16.82 -8.29
CA ILE A 65 6.58 -16.14 -7.26
C ILE A 65 6.80 -14.62 -7.30
N TYR A 66 8.03 -14.13 -7.45
CA TYR A 66 8.27 -12.68 -7.52
C TYR A 66 7.62 -12.05 -8.75
N CYS A 67 7.58 -12.75 -9.89
CA CYS A 67 6.78 -12.34 -11.04
C CYS A 67 5.30 -12.18 -10.67
N TYR A 68 4.71 -13.11 -9.91
CA TYR A 68 3.33 -12.97 -9.44
C TYR A 68 3.15 -11.79 -8.49
N LEU A 69 4.10 -11.51 -7.59
CA LEU A 69 4.02 -10.36 -6.69
C LEU A 69 4.07 -9.03 -7.47
N ILE A 70 4.96 -8.91 -8.44
CA ILE A 70 5.07 -7.73 -9.31
C ILE A 70 3.81 -7.57 -10.17
N MET A 71 3.27 -8.67 -10.70
CA MET A 71 1.98 -8.64 -11.43
C MET A 71 0.83 -8.18 -10.52
N ALA A 72 0.83 -8.62 -9.25
CA ALA A 72 -0.17 -8.17 -8.27
C ALA A 72 -0.04 -6.67 -7.99
N MET A 73 1.18 -6.16 -7.83
CA MET A 73 1.45 -4.72 -7.68
C MET A 73 0.93 -3.91 -8.87
N ASN A 74 1.33 -4.27 -10.10
CA ASN A 74 0.85 -3.62 -11.32
C ASN A 74 -0.68 -3.64 -11.47
N LYS A 75 -1.34 -4.70 -10.97
CA LYS A 75 -2.81 -4.77 -10.97
C LYS A 75 -3.45 -3.91 -9.89
N CYS A 76 -2.86 -3.87 -8.70
CA CYS A 76 -3.41 -3.14 -7.56
C CYS A 76 -3.19 -1.62 -7.66
N PHE A 77 -2.14 -1.19 -8.38
CA PHE A 77 -1.83 0.22 -8.60
C PHE A 77 -1.53 0.45 -10.09
N PRO A 78 -2.57 0.55 -10.94
CA PRO A 78 -2.40 0.69 -12.38
C PRO A 78 -1.78 2.02 -12.80
N ASP A 79 -1.84 3.03 -11.92
CA ASP A 79 -1.26 4.36 -12.14
C ASP A 79 0.22 4.45 -11.72
N TYR A 80 0.81 3.34 -11.28
CA TYR A 80 2.19 3.28 -10.80
C TYR A 80 3.05 2.42 -11.72
N ASP A 81 4.29 2.85 -11.96
CA ASP A 81 5.26 2.06 -12.72
C ASP A 81 6.08 1.17 -11.78
N PHE A 82 5.91 -0.14 -11.89
CA PHE A 82 6.70 -1.14 -11.16
C PHE A 82 7.69 -1.88 -12.06
N SER A 83 8.01 -1.35 -13.25
CA SER A 83 8.94 -1.97 -14.20
C SER A 83 10.36 -2.17 -13.64
N SER A 84 10.76 -1.34 -12.66
CA SER A 84 12.06 -1.41 -11.99
C SER A 84 12.12 -2.39 -10.81
N LEU A 85 10.97 -2.94 -10.38
CA LEU A 85 10.93 -3.87 -9.26
C LEU A 85 11.59 -5.20 -9.61
N ASN A 86 12.35 -5.72 -8.66
CA ASN A 86 12.94 -7.05 -8.74
C ASN A 86 12.82 -7.79 -7.40
N TYR A 87 13.36 -9.01 -7.31
CA TYR A 87 13.26 -9.85 -6.13
C TYR A 87 13.82 -9.20 -4.86
N SER A 88 14.80 -8.28 -4.96
CA SER A 88 15.36 -7.60 -3.79
C SER A 88 14.39 -6.63 -3.12
N ASN A 89 13.32 -6.23 -3.81
CA ASN A 89 12.25 -5.40 -3.25
C ASN A 89 11.22 -6.22 -2.45
N PHE A 90 11.36 -7.54 -2.43
CA PHE A 90 10.43 -8.42 -1.73
C PHE A 90 11.17 -9.31 -0.74
N LYS A 91 10.48 -9.59 0.36
CA LYS A 91 11.01 -10.45 1.41
C LYS A 91 9.97 -11.45 1.88
N ARG A 92 10.37 -12.72 1.90
CA ARG A 92 9.57 -13.79 2.51
C ARG A 92 9.61 -13.69 4.03
N ILE A 93 8.43 -13.74 4.64
CA ILE A 93 8.28 -13.73 6.10
C ILE A 93 8.14 -15.16 6.60
N LYS A 94 8.97 -15.53 7.58
CA LYS A 94 9.05 -16.90 8.11
C LYS A 94 7.88 -17.26 9.03
N SER A 95 7.33 -16.29 9.75
CA SER A 95 6.30 -16.49 10.75
C SER A 95 5.03 -15.74 10.38
N ILE A 96 4.00 -16.47 9.98
CA ILE A 96 2.68 -15.87 9.75
C ILE A 96 2.10 -15.27 11.04
N GLY A 97 2.36 -15.87 12.21
CA GLY A 97 1.90 -15.33 13.48
C GLY A 97 2.40 -13.90 13.73
N THR A 98 3.63 -13.59 13.32
CA THR A 98 4.16 -12.22 13.39
C THR A 98 3.42 -11.26 12.46
N VAL A 99 3.02 -11.73 11.27
CA VAL A 99 2.23 -10.96 10.31
C VAL A 99 0.85 -10.65 10.87
N LEU A 100 0.14 -11.66 11.38
CA LEU A 100 -1.19 -11.50 11.97
C LEU A 100 -1.15 -10.52 13.15
N ASN A 101 -0.21 -10.71 14.08
CA ASN A 101 -0.02 -9.81 15.21
C ASN A 101 0.30 -8.37 14.77
N THR A 102 1.07 -8.20 13.68
CA THR A 102 1.39 -6.87 13.14
C THR A 102 0.16 -6.19 12.56
N ILE A 103 -0.67 -6.93 11.82
CA ILE A 103 -1.94 -6.42 11.27
C ILE A 103 -2.88 -6.07 12.42
N ASP A 104 -3.01 -6.92 13.44
CA ASP A 104 -3.87 -6.65 14.58
C ASP A 104 -3.43 -5.42 15.35
N TYR A 105 -2.12 -5.26 15.59
CA TYR A 105 -1.59 -4.09 16.29
C TYR A 105 -1.71 -2.80 15.47
N LYS A 106 -1.40 -2.83 14.17
CA LYS A 106 -1.35 -1.63 13.31
C LYS A 106 -2.73 -1.19 12.81
N LEU A 107 -3.65 -2.13 12.59
CA LEU A 107 -4.96 -1.87 11.99
C LEU A 107 -6.10 -2.24 12.96
N SER A 108 -6.22 -3.52 13.33
CA SER A 108 -7.40 -4.00 14.08
C SER A 108 -7.59 -3.25 15.39
N TYR A 109 -6.51 -2.96 16.13
CA TYR A 109 -6.55 -2.21 17.38
C TYR A 109 -7.22 -0.82 17.24
N ILE A 110 -7.00 -0.14 16.12
CA ILE A 110 -7.60 1.17 15.86
C ILE A 110 -9.06 0.99 15.43
N MET A 111 -9.32 0.05 14.52
CA MET A 111 -10.64 -0.21 13.96
C MET A 111 -11.63 -0.73 15.01
N GLU A 112 -11.19 -1.56 15.96
CA GLU A 112 -12.02 -2.15 17.02
C GLU A 112 -12.64 -1.09 17.95
N ARG A 113 -12.05 0.11 18.00
CA ARG A 113 -12.60 1.24 18.77
C ARG A 113 -13.79 1.91 18.08
N LEU A 114 -13.99 1.64 16.79
CA LEU A 114 -14.95 2.31 15.91
C LEU A 114 -15.97 1.34 15.33
N ILE A 115 -15.56 0.08 15.14
CA ILE A 115 -16.36 -1.01 14.59
C ILE A 115 -16.26 -2.18 15.56
N LEU A 116 -17.40 -2.56 16.14
CA LEU A 116 -17.48 -3.68 17.06
C LEU A 116 -17.15 -5.00 16.35
N ASP A 117 -16.33 -5.83 16.98
CA ASP A 117 -15.95 -7.17 16.54
C ASP A 117 -15.21 -7.19 15.19
N PHE A 118 -14.54 -6.07 14.87
CA PHE A 118 -13.88 -5.86 13.58
C PHE A 118 -12.80 -6.92 13.31
N SER A 119 -11.94 -7.23 14.29
CA SER A 119 -10.87 -8.20 14.11
C SER A 119 -11.42 -9.60 13.75
N ASN A 120 -12.48 -10.03 14.43
CA ASN A 120 -13.11 -11.32 14.14
C ASN A 120 -13.78 -11.34 12.78
N ASP A 121 -14.48 -10.27 12.40
CA ASP A 121 -15.09 -10.12 11.08
C ASP A 121 -14.05 -10.14 9.95
N LEU A 122 -12.96 -9.39 10.10
CA LEU A 122 -11.84 -9.36 9.16
C LEU A 122 -11.22 -10.75 8.96
N TRP A 123 -10.80 -11.40 10.06
CA TRP A 123 -10.10 -12.67 9.98
C TRP A 123 -11.01 -13.82 9.56
N SER A 124 -12.27 -13.83 9.98
CA SER A 124 -13.24 -14.85 9.53
C SER A 124 -13.56 -14.72 8.04
N SER A 125 -13.58 -13.50 7.50
CA SER A 125 -13.76 -13.25 6.07
C SER A 125 -12.54 -13.66 5.26
N ILE A 126 -11.33 -13.32 5.72
CA ILE A 126 -10.07 -13.72 5.07
C ILE A 126 -9.92 -15.25 5.04
N LYS A 127 -10.17 -15.93 6.16
CA LYS A 127 -10.04 -17.41 6.25
C LYS A 127 -10.98 -18.17 5.31
N LYS A 128 -12.07 -17.56 4.82
CA LYS A 128 -12.97 -18.17 3.85
C LYS A 128 -12.41 -18.16 2.43
N VAL A 129 -11.56 -17.18 2.11
CA VAL A 129 -11.08 -16.98 0.73
C VAL A 129 -9.65 -17.48 0.49
N ILE A 130 -8.86 -17.65 1.56
CA ILE A 130 -7.47 -18.08 1.48
C ILE A 130 -7.05 -18.92 2.70
N SER A 131 -6.25 -19.96 2.47
CA SER A 131 -5.74 -20.83 3.52
C SER A 131 -4.51 -20.21 4.20
N LEU A 132 -4.71 -19.43 5.27
CA LEU A 132 -3.61 -18.75 5.98
C LEU A 132 -2.49 -19.70 6.44
N ASN A 133 -2.82 -20.89 6.95
CA ASN A 133 -1.82 -21.83 7.46
C ASN A 133 -0.92 -22.45 6.38
N GLU A 134 -1.41 -22.50 5.14
CA GLU A 134 -0.70 -23.06 3.99
C GLU A 134 -0.10 -21.96 3.10
N SER A 135 -0.41 -20.70 3.41
CA SER A 135 0.05 -19.56 2.63
C SER A 135 1.49 -19.21 2.94
N GLU A 136 2.26 -18.96 1.88
CA GLU A 136 3.55 -18.29 2.00
C GLU A 136 3.32 -16.78 2.06
N VAL A 137 3.97 -16.09 3.01
CA VAL A 137 3.79 -14.64 3.17
C VAL A 137 5.01 -13.88 2.71
N TYR A 138 4.78 -12.86 1.89
CA TYR A 138 5.81 -11.92 1.42
C TYR A 138 5.45 -10.50 1.82
N THR A 139 6.46 -9.65 1.94
CA THR A 139 6.28 -8.20 2.08
C THR A 139 7.07 -7.46 1.03
N TYR A 140 6.54 -6.32 0.61
CA TYR A 140 7.30 -5.32 -0.14
C TYR A 140 8.18 -4.52 0.84
N GLU A 141 9.47 -4.40 0.53
CA GLU A 141 10.41 -3.49 1.18
C GLU A 141 10.64 -2.30 0.23
N SER A 142 10.38 -1.10 0.75
CA SER A 142 10.38 0.17 0.01
C SER A 142 11.59 0.33 -0.92
N GLY A 143 11.35 0.71 -2.17
CA GLY A 143 12.40 1.06 -3.13
C GLY A 143 13.04 2.44 -2.87
N PRO A 144 14.10 2.80 -3.62
CA PRO A 144 14.83 4.05 -3.44
C PRO A 144 14.16 5.31 -4.01
N GLU A 145 13.10 5.19 -4.80
CA GLU A 145 12.31 6.33 -5.32
C GLU A 145 10.95 6.43 -4.61
N GLU A 146 10.38 7.65 -4.53
CA GLU A 146 9.17 8.02 -3.78
C GLU A 146 8.27 6.83 -3.44
N ASP A 147 8.28 6.38 -2.19
CA ASP A 147 7.60 5.14 -1.81
C ASP A 147 6.10 5.39 -1.61
N LEU A 148 5.29 4.75 -2.47
CA LEU A 148 3.82 4.72 -2.41
C LEU A 148 3.28 4.48 -0.99
N PHE A 149 3.99 3.67 -0.20
CA PHE A 149 3.57 3.27 1.15
C PHE A 149 4.24 4.05 2.27
N ASN A 150 5.15 4.98 1.95
CA ASN A 150 5.96 5.71 2.92
C ASN A 150 6.14 7.18 2.53
N SER A 151 5.03 7.92 2.61
CA SER A 151 5.00 9.38 2.51
C SER A 151 5.47 10.05 3.82
N GLU A 152 5.83 11.34 3.79
CA GLU A 152 6.23 12.14 4.97
C GLU A 152 5.26 12.10 6.16
N CYS A 153 3.96 11.85 5.91
CA CYS A 153 2.93 11.78 6.96
C CYS A 153 2.62 10.34 7.42
N CYS A 154 3.35 9.34 6.92
CA CYS A 154 3.11 7.93 7.23
C CYS A 154 3.51 7.64 8.69
N LEU A 155 2.53 7.24 9.50
CA LEU A 155 2.74 6.78 10.87
C LEU A 155 3.17 5.32 10.89
N ASN A 156 2.52 4.51 10.06
CA ASN A 156 2.87 3.12 9.84
C ASN A 156 2.29 2.64 8.51
N SER A 157 2.97 1.65 7.93
CA SER A 157 2.43 0.89 6.80
C SER A 157 2.83 -0.59 6.90
N PHE A 158 2.13 -1.41 6.12
CA PHE A 158 2.50 -2.78 5.84
C PHE A 158 1.95 -3.19 4.46
N ASN A 159 2.62 -4.13 3.79
CA ASN A 159 2.27 -4.58 2.45
C ASN A 159 2.46 -6.09 2.34
N TYR A 160 1.44 -6.86 2.72
CA TYR A 160 1.56 -8.32 2.77
C TYR A 160 0.91 -9.00 1.57
N PHE A 161 1.59 -10.01 1.05
CA PHE A 161 1.07 -10.92 0.03
C PHE A 161 0.96 -12.30 0.67
N PHE A 162 -0.26 -12.78 0.85
CA PHE A 162 -0.52 -14.17 1.25
C PHE A 162 -0.69 -14.99 -0.02
N TYR A 163 0.29 -15.83 -0.33
CA TYR A 163 0.28 -16.68 -1.51
C TYR A 163 -0.17 -18.09 -1.14
N ASP A 164 -1.36 -18.47 -1.60
CA ASP A 164 -1.91 -19.82 -1.47
C ASP A 164 -1.75 -20.56 -2.79
N LYS A 165 -0.72 -21.41 -2.82
CA LYS A 165 -0.39 -22.22 -3.99
C LYS A 165 -1.49 -23.23 -4.32
N SER A 166 -2.23 -23.74 -3.33
CA SER A 166 -3.25 -24.77 -3.53
C SER A 166 -4.46 -24.24 -4.31
N GLN A 167 -4.82 -22.97 -4.05
CA GLN A 167 -5.94 -22.30 -4.70
C GLN A 167 -5.52 -21.42 -5.88
N CYS A 168 -4.22 -21.34 -6.18
CA CYS A 168 -3.63 -20.40 -7.13
C CYS A 168 -4.08 -18.95 -6.85
N ARG A 169 -3.97 -18.51 -5.60
CA ARG A 169 -4.45 -17.19 -5.15
C ARG A 169 -3.35 -16.39 -4.46
N ILE A 170 -3.42 -15.08 -4.62
CA ILE A 170 -2.71 -14.11 -3.79
C ILE A 170 -3.74 -13.19 -3.16
N LEU A 171 -3.74 -13.10 -1.84
CA LEU A 171 -4.40 -12.00 -1.13
C LEU A 171 -3.36 -10.92 -0.88
N PHE A 172 -3.51 -9.78 -1.54
CA PHE A 172 -2.74 -8.58 -1.26
C PHE A 172 -3.45 -7.75 -0.20
N PHE A 173 -2.78 -7.55 0.93
CA PHE A 173 -3.29 -6.79 2.06
C PHE A 173 -2.27 -5.73 2.45
N SER A 174 -2.53 -4.49 2.05
CA SER A 174 -1.73 -3.34 2.44
C SER A 174 -2.52 -2.34 3.27
N SER A 175 -1.83 -1.63 4.15
CA SER A 175 -2.38 -0.47 4.82
C SER A 175 -1.32 0.62 4.96
N VAL A 176 -1.77 1.87 4.85
CA VAL A 176 -0.99 3.07 5.12
C VAL A 176 -1.80 3.94 6.09
N THR A 177 -1.26 4.18 7.27
CA THR A 177 -1.83 5.09 8.25
C THR A 177 -1.11 6.44 8.16
N LYS A 178 -1.84 7.53 7.88
CA LYS A 178 -1.29 8.88 7.74
C LYS A 178 -1.81 9.79 8.85
N SER A 179 -0.93 10.59 9.46
CA SER A 179 -1.34 11.60 10.45
C SER A 179 -2.03 12.78 9.79
N LYS A 180 -3.13 13.28 10.38
CA LYS A 180 -3.73 14.57 9.98
C LYS A 180 -2.95 15.78 10.48
N CYS A 181 -2.12 15.60 11.50
CA CYS A 181 -1.45 16.70 12.19
C CYS A 181 -0.32 17.34 11.35
N LEU A 182 0.30 16.59 10.42
CA LEU A 182 1.30 17.17 9.52
C LEU A 182 0.67 18.03 8.42
N ASN A 183 -0.51 17.68 7.91
CA ASN A 183 -1.22 18.53 6.94
C ASN A 183 -1.57 19.89 7.54
N ARG A 184 -2.05 19.90 8.79
CA ARG A 184 -2.33 21.15 9.51
C ARG A 184 -1.14 22.09 9.59
N ARG A 185 0.10 21.58 9.65
CA ARG A 185 1.31 22.42 9.67
C ARG A 185 1.57 23.06 8.30
N LYS A 186 1.45 22.29 7.22
CA LYS A 186 1.62 22.82 5.85
C LYS A 186 0.52 23.81 5.48
N ASP A 187 -0.72 23.56 5.92
CA ASP A 187 -1.83 24.52 5.76
C ASP A 187 -1.55 25.81 6.54
N SER A 188 -1.08 25.71 7.80
CA SER A 188 -0.72 26.90 8.59
C SER A 188 0.51 27.65 8.07
N GLU A 189 1.50 26.97 7.49
CA GLU A 189 2.65 27.62 6.84
C GLU A 189 2.24 28.32 5.54
N ASN A 190 1.35 27.70 4.75
CA ASN A 190 0.75 28.33 3.58
C ASN A 190 -0.11 29.55 3.98
N ASP A 191 -0.91 29.45 5.04
CA ASP A 191 -1.72 30.57 5.54
C ASP A 191 -0.84 31.73 6.03
N LEU A 192 0.26 31.42 6.73
CA LEU A 192 1.26 32.41 7.14
C LEU A 192 1.91 33.09 5.92
N PHE A 193 2.32 32.31 4.92
CA PHE A 193 2.92 32.84 3.69
C PHE A 193 1.93 33.70 2.87
N ILE A 194 0.67 33.28 2.75
CA ILE A 194 -0.39 34.05 2.10
C ILE A 194 -0.70 35.33 2.88
N SER A 195 -0.69 35.29 4.22
CA SER A 195 -0.90 36.49 5.05
C SER A 195 0.23 37.51 4.90
N GLU A 196 1.47 37.05 4.74
CA GLU A 196 2.66 37.90 4.56
C GLU A 196 2.67 38.53 3.16
N LEU A 197 2.37 37.76 2.11
CA LEU A 197 2.18 38.27 0.75
C LEU A 197 1.04 39.29 0.68
N THR A 198 -0.10 39.02 1.30
CA THR A 198 -1.25 39.94 1.33
C THR A 198 -0.89 41.25 2.04
N SER A 199 -0.06 41.19 3.08
CA SER A 199 0.42 42.37 3.80
C SER A 199 1.42 43.19 2.99
N ALA A 200 2.31 42.52 2.24
CA ALA A 200 3.28 43.17 1.35
C ALA A 200 2.60 43.89 0.17
N VAL A 201 1.56 43.28 -0.43
CA VAL A 201 0.77 43.90 -1.51
C VAL A 201 0.02 45.14 -1.00
N ARG A 202 -0.61 45.07 0.18
CA ARG A 202 -1.27 46.24 0.80
C ARG A 202 -0.30 47.37 1.12
N ALA A 203 0.96 47.07 1.46
CA ALA A 203 1.98 48.07 1.71
C ALA A 203 2.49 48.75 0.41
N GLN A 204 2.44 48.06 -0.72
CA GLN A 204 2.75 48.63 -2.04
C GLN A 204 1.62 49.52 -2.58
N ASP A 205 0.36 49.14 -2.37
CA ASP A 205 -0.79 49.95 -2.80
C ASP A 205 -0.96 51.24 -1.98
N ALA A 206 -0.39 51.30 -0.77
CA ALA A 206 -0.41 52.49 0.08
C ALA A 206 0.63 53.56 -0.30
N TYR A 207 1.52 53.28 -1.27
CA TYR A 207 2.58 54.19 -1.70
C TYR A 207 2.29 54.92 -3.03
N VAL A 208 1.11 54.72 -3.62
CA VAL A 208 0.69 55.37 -4.87
C VAL A 208 -0.56 56.21 -4.63
N ASP A 209 -0.48 57.21 -3.75
CA ASP A 209 -1.38 58.36 -3.81
C ASP A 209 -0.76 59.58 -3.10
N ASP A 210 0.39 60.06 -3.60
CA ASP A 210 0.81 61.45 -3.33
C ASP A 210 1.73 61.96 -4.46
N SER A 211 1.20 62.04 -5.69
CA SER A 211 1.78 62.90 -6.73
C SER A 211 0.77 63.34 -7.79
N SER A 212 -0.25 64.08 -7.35
CA SER A 212 -0.89 65.04 -8.25
C SER A 212 -1.60 66.14 -7.47
N CYS A 213 -0.81 67.12 -7.04
CA CYS A 213 -1.26 68.51 -6.91
C CYS A 213 -0.06 69.41 -7.25
N GLU A 214 -0.34 70.33 -8.18
CA GLU A 214 0.46 71.45 -8.73
C GLU A 214 1.34 71.18 -9.97
#